data_AF-A0A8T7D2C9-F1
#
_entry.id   AF-A0A8T7D2C9-F1
#
_cell.length_a   1.000
_cell.length_b   1.000
_cell.length_c   1.000
_cell.angle_alpha   90.00
_cell.angle_beta   90.00
_cell.angle_gamma   90.00
#
_symmetry.space_group_name_H-M   'P 1'
#
loop_
_entity.id
_entity.type
_entity.pdbx_description
1 polymer ?
#
loop_
_entity_poly.entity_id
_entity_poly.type
_entity_poly.pdbx_seq_one_letter_code
_entity_poly.pdbx_strand_id
1 'polypeptide(L)'
;MNIGADEKKHIARYLKFLLCCEQMAQRCSARQAKLIDDKQMKRFLIRQSRQEKFHAMTFQSGILFLAPKGVNTPAKKHTELYGALLDEANTKHDLLSSVIGLQVVLEGMGEIALSRLEFGMKQREVGLQKLRRAILAQEDAHHEFGLDYLRQSRSSIISIQPETYLAVIDDMLISMQNLFEFFDEDCDQYIADFRNNLPDQIYSHALSHNTHAQ
;
A
#
# COMPACT_ATOMS: atom_id res chain seq x y z
N MET A 1 -24.80 5.38 17.63
CA MET A 1 -24.61 5.25 16.17
C MET A 1 -24.87 3.79 15.80
N ASN A 2 -25.88 3.51 14.97
CA ASN A 2 -26.22 2.14 14.54
C ASN A 2 -25.81 1.94 13.08
N ILE A 3 -24.51 1.73 12.86
CA ILE A 3 -24.00 1.14 11.61
C ILE A 3 -24.59 -0.29 11.53
N GLY A 4 -25.19 -0.65 10.40
CA GLY A 4 -25.79 -1.96 10.18
C GLY A 4 -24.77 -3.10 10.31
N ALA A 5 -25.23 -4.30 10.67
CA ALA A 5 -24.34 -5.44 10.87
C ALA A 5 -23.52 -5.81 9.61
N ASP A 6 -24.10 -5.64 8.42
CA ASP A 6 -23.41 -5.92 7.16
C ASP A 6 -22.42 -4.82 6.79
N GLU A 7 -22.77 -3.55 7.00
CA GLU A 7 -21.85 -2.43 6.81
C GLU A 7 -20.60 -2.56 7.69
N LYS A 8 -20.76 -2.96 8.96
CA LYS A 8 -19.61 -3.27 9.84
C LYS A 8 -18.70 -4.35 9.25
N LYS A 9 -19.26 -5.38 8.62
CA LYS A 9 -18.45 -6.45 7.99
C LYS A 9 -17.69 -5.90 6.77
N HIS A 10 -18.30 -5.08 5.94
CA HIS A 10 -17.63 -4.48 4.78
C HIS A 10 -16.48 -3.56 5.20
N ILE A 11 -16.69 -2.71 6.20
CA ILE A 11 -15.61 -1.89 6.78
C ILE A 11 -14.51 -2.79 7.34
N ALA A 12 -14.86 -3.81 8.12
CA ALA A 12 -13.86 -4.75 8.64
C ALA A 12 -13.09 -5.48 7.54
N ARG A 13 -13.73 -5.83 6.40
CA ARG A 13 -13.05 -6.43 5.24
C ARG A 13 -12.05 -5.46 4.62
N TYR A 14 -12.42 -4.18 4.47
CA TYR A 14 -11.50 -3.16 3.95
C TYR A 14 -10.31 -2.95 4.89
N LEU A 15 -10.57 -2.81 6.19
CA LEU A 15 -9.49 -2.74 7.20
C LEU A 15 -8.62 -4.01 7.20
N LYS A 16 -9.20 -5.18 6.92
CA LYS A 16 -8.45 -6.44 6.82
C LYS A 16 -7.50 -6.45 5.62
N PHE A 17 -7.91 -5.84 4.51
CA PHE A 17 -7.04 -5.60 3.36
C PHE A 17 -5.87 -4.67 3.72
N LEU A 18 -6.16 -3.48 4.27
CA LEU A 18 -5.12 -2.53 4.69
C LEU A 18 -4.14 -3.16 5.68
N LEU A 19 -4.64 -3.90 6.69
CA LEU A 19 -3.82 -4.65 7.62
C LEU A 19 -2.80 -5.57 6.92
N CYS A 20 -3.19 -6.24 5.84
CA CYS A 20 -2.27 -7.09 5.09
C CYS A 20 -1.17 -6.26 4.42
N CYS A 21 -1.51 -5.11 3.84
CA CYS A 21 -0.54 -4.17 3.27
C CYS A 21 0.44 -3.65 4.33
N GLU A 22 -0.05 -3.17 5.47
CA GLU A 22 0.80 -2.71 6.58
C GLU A 22 1.77 -3.78 7.07
N GLN A 23 1.31 -5.02 7.17
CA GLN A 23 2.17 -6.13 7.58
C GLN A 23 3.25 -6.45 6.56
N MET A 24 2.98 -6.26 5.26
CA MET A 24 4.00 -6.37 4.21
C MET A 24 5.01 -5.24 4.31
N ALA A 25 4.54 -3.99 4.40
CA ALA A 25 5.36 -2.80 4.54
C ALA A 25 6.28 -2.87 5.76
N GLN A 26 5.74 -3.31 6.90
CA GLN A 26 6.48 -3.52 8.14
C GLN A 26 7.65 -4.48 7.98
N ARG A 27 7.40 -5.64 7.34
CA ARG A 27 8.41 -6.69 7.15
C ARG A 27 9.46 -6.26 6.13
N CYS A 28 9.04 -5.66 5.03
CA CYS A 28 9.93 -5.22 3.96
C CYS A 28 10.86 -4.11 4.45
N SER A 29 10.35 -3.03 5.07
CA SER A 29 11.19 -1.96 5.64
C SER A 29 12.16 -2.46 6.72
N ALA A 30 11.75 -3.44 7.54
CA ALA A 30 12.67 -4.08 8.50
C ALA A 30 13.81 -4.85 7.83
N ARG A 31 13.57 -5.46 6.65
CA ARG A 31 14.58 -6.16 5.86
C ARG A 31 15.50 -5.17 5.14
N GLN A 32 14.94 -4.16 4.48
CA GLN A 32 15.70 -3.07 3.85
C GLN A 32 16.68 -2.42 4.85
N ALA A 33 16.24 -2.17 6.10
CA ALA A 33 17.10 -1.62 7.14
C ALA A 33 18.34 -2.49 7.48
N LYS A 34 18.30 -3.80 7.20
CA LYS A 34 19.44 -4.71 7.37
C LYS A 34 20.38 -4.71 6.17
N LEU A 35 19.89 -4.34 4.99
CA LEU A 35 20.64 -4.33 3.73
C LEU A 35 21.46 -3.05 3.52
N ILE A 36 21.17 -2.01 4.29
CA ILE A 36 21.76 -0.68 4.09
C ILE A 36 22.82 -0.31 5.12
N ASP A 37 23.94 0.24 4.62
CA ASP A 37 25.04 0.74 5.44
C ASP A 37 24.86 2.22 5.84
N ASP A 38 24.14 3.00 5.03
CA ASP A 38 23.85 4.39 5.34
C ASP A 38 23.04 4.51 6.64
N LYS A 39 23.60 5.21 7.62
CA LYS A 39 23.03 5.32 8.97
C LYS A 39 21.73 6.14 9.00
N GLN A 40 21.55 7.10 8.10
CA GLN A 40 20.35 7.94 8.07
C GLN A 40 19.19 7.14 7.49
N MET A 41 19.39 6.51 6.34
CA MET A 41 18.41 5.67 5.69
C MET A 41 18.06 4.46 6.56
N LYS A 42 19.04 3.81 7.20
CA LYS A 42 18.78 2.74 8.16
C LYS A 42 17.85 3.17 9.28
N ARG A 43 18.07 4.36 9.86
CA ARG A 43 17.22 4.91 10.92
C ARG A 43 15.81 5.21 10.40
N PHE A 44 15.69 5.75 9.19
CA PHE A 44 14.42 5.98 8.54
C PHE A 44 13.62 4.67 8.40
N LEU A 45 14.21 3.64 7.81
CA LEU A 45 13.56 2.35 7.57
C LEU A 45 13.18 1.61 8.86
N ILE A 46 14.00 1.71 9.91
CA ILE A 46 13.65 1.20 11.24
C ILE A 46 12.43 1.93 11.81
N ARG A 47 12.36 3.26 11.61
CA ARG A 47 11.22 4.07 12.03
C ARG A 47 9.97 3.68 11.23
N GLN A 48 10.07 3.62 9.91
CA GLN A 48 8.98 3.18 9.03
C GLN A 48 8.43 1.82 9.49
N SER A 49 9.28 0.81 9.67
CA SER A 49 8.84 -0.51 10.15
C SER A 49 8.07 -0.48 11.48
N ARG A 50 8.42 0.45 12.38
CA ARG A 50 7.68 0.64 13.65
C ARG A 50 6.34 1.33 13.43
N GLN A 51 6.28 2.27 12.48
CA GLN A 51 5.07 2.98 12.08
C GLN A 51 4.07 2.00 11.44
N GLU A 52 4.51 1.17 10.51
CA GLU A 52 3.62 0.14 9.89
C GLU A 52 3.12 -0.88 10.91
N LYS A 53 3.96 -1.23 11.89
CA LYS A 53 3.51 -2.08 13.00
C LYS A 53 2.37 -1.40 13.77
N PHE A 54 2.47 -0.09 14.00
CA PHE A 54 1.43 0.68 14.66
C PHE A 54 0.16 0.81 13.81
N HIS A 55 0.29 1.03 12.50
CA HIS A 55 -0.83 1.04 11.55
C HIS A 55 -1.55 -0.32 11.55
N ALA A 56 -0.80 -1.42 11.42
CA ALA A 56 -1.32 -2.78 11.50
C ALA A 56 -2.08 -3.04 12.82
N MET A 57 -1.53 -2.63 13.96
CA MET A 57 -2.23 -2.77 15.25
C MET A 57 -3.53 -1.96 15.31
N THR A 58 -3.54 -0.77 14.70
CA THR A 58 -4.72 0.10 14.62
C THR A 58 -5.82 -0.56 13.79
N PHE A 59 -5.51 -1.06 12.60
CA PHE A 59 -6.48 -1.76 11.76
C PHE A 59 -6.95 -3.06 12.39
N GLN A 60 -6.06 -3.84 13.00
CA GLN A 60 -6.43 -5.07 13.71
C GLN A 60 -7.42 -4.80 14.85
N SER A 61 -7.23 -3.71 15.60
CA SER A 61 -8.15 -3.28 16.66
C SER A 61 -9.51 -2.88 16.09
N GLY A 62 -9.52 -2.12 14.98
CA GLY A 62 -10.74 -1.74 14.28
C GLY A 62 -11.54 -2.95 13.77
N ILE A 63 -10.86 -3.96 13.21
CA ILE A 63 -11.48 -5.21 12.76
C ILE A 63 -12.13 -5.96 13.92
N LEU A 64 -11.43 -6.10 15.06
CA LEU A 64 -11.96 -6.80 16.23
C LEU A 64 -13.19 -6.10 16.81
N PHE A 65 -13.21 -4.77 16.79
CA PHE A 65 -14.36 -3.98 17.23
C PHE A 65 -15.57 -4.14 16.30
N LEU A 66 -15.36 -4.12 14.98
CA LEU A 66 -16.44 -4.15 13.99
C LEU A 66 -16.98 -5.56 13.72
N ALA A 67 -16.09 -6.55 13.69
CA ALA A 67 -16.39 -7.93 13.33
C ALA A 67 -15.61 -8.91 14.24
N PRO A 68 -16.02 -9.08 15.51
CA PRO A 68 -15.29 -9.90 16.48
C PRO A 68 -15.21 -11.39 16.11
N LYS A 69 -16.14 -11.88 15.26
CA LYS A 69 -16.12 -13.23 14.70
C LYS A 69 -15.18 -13.39 13.49
N GLY A 70 -14.52 -12.30 13.09
CA GLY A 70 -13.64 -12.25 11.92
C GLY A 70 -14.38 -11.95 10.61
N VAL A 71 -13.58 -11.72 9.57
CA VAL A 71 -13.99 -11.50 8.18
C VAL A 71 -12.99 -12.16 7.24
N ASN A 72 -13.44 -12.46 6.02
CA ASN A 72 -12.52 -12.88 4.96
C ASN A 72 -11.56 -11.74 4.59
N THR A 73 -10.37 -12.11 4.10
CA THR A 73 -9.36 -11.15 3.62
C THR A 73 -9.58 -10.89 2.13
N PRO A 74 -9.99 -9.67 1.71
CA PRO A 74 -10.07 -9.31 0.30
C PRO A 74 -8.70 -9.38 -0.36
N ALA A 75 -8.68 -9.63 -1.67
CA ALA A 75 -7.45 -9.68 -2.47
C ALA A 75 -6.32 -10.58 -1.94
N LYS A 76 -6.63 -11.57 -1.09
CA LYS A 76 -5.63 -12.38 -0.36
C LYS A 76 -4.51 -12.90 -1.27
N LYS A 77 -4.87 -13.52 -2.40
CA LYS A 77 -3.90 -14.08 -3.36
C LYS A 77 -2.96 -13.00 -3.91
N HIS A 78 -3.49 -11.83 -4.28
CA HIS A 78 -2.70 -10.72 -4.82
C HIS A 78 -1.81 -10.10 -3.74
N THR A 79 -2.29 -9.97 -2.50
CA THR A 79 -1.45 -9.50 -1.38
C THR A 79 -0.31 -10.48 -1.08
N GLU A 80 -0.57 -11.80 -1.13
CA GLU A 80 0.48 -12.82 -0.95
C GLU A 80 1.51 -12.76 -2.09
N LEU A 81 1.07 -12.59 -3.33
CA LEU A 81 1.93 -12.44 -4.50
C LEU A 81 2.80 -11.18 -4.40
N TYR A 82 2.20 -10.04 -4.05
CA TYR A 82 2.94 -8.77 -3.88
C TYR A 82 4.00 -8.88 -2.78
N GLY A 83 3.64 -9.49 -1.66
CA GLY A 83 4.57 -9.77 -0.56
C GLY A 83 5.74 -10.66 -0.99
N ALA A 84 5.49 -11.65 -1.85
CA ALA A 84 6.54 -12.50 -2.39
C ALA A 84 7.52 -11.73 -3.28
N LEU A 85 7.06 -10.79 -4.10
CA LEU A 85 7.93 -9.94 -4.93
C LEU A 85 8.85 -9.05 -4.08
N LEU A 86 8.33 -8.46 -2.99
CA LEU A 86 9.14 -7.68 -2.05
C LEU A 86 10.16 -8.56 -1.33
N ASP A 87 9.73 -9.75 -0.91
CA ASP A 87 10.59 -10.72 -0.22
C ASP A 87 11.72 -11.21 -1.12
N GLU A 88 11.44 -11.45 -2.39
CA GLU A 88 12.43 -11.83 -3.41
C GLU A 88 13.46 -10.72 -3.64
N ALA A 89 13.02 -9.47 -3.85
CA ALA A 89 13.91 -8.32 -4.03
C ALA A 89 14.86 -8.17 -2.84
N ASN A 90 14.33 -8.23 -1.61
CA ASN A 90 15.14 -8.19 -0.39
C ASN A 90 16.13 -9.38 -0.30
N THR A 91 15.71 -10.59 -0.68
CA THR A 91 16.56 -11.79 -0.64
C THR A 91 17.71 -11.71 -1.64
N LYS A 92 17.47 -11.08 -2.80
CA LYS A 92 18.49 -10.82 -3.84
C LYS A 92 19.38 -9.61 -3.52
N HIS A 93 19.20 -8.97 -2.36
CA HIS A 93 19.85 -7.71 -2.01
C HIS A 93 19.58 -6.58 -3.01
N ASP A 94 18.47 -6.65 -3.76
CA ASP A 94 18.04 -5.61 -4.68
C ASP A 94 17.25 -4.54 -3.93
N LEU A 95 18.01 -3.65 -3.28
CA LEU A 95 17.44 -2.58 -2.46
C LEU A 95 16.55 -1.66 -3.30
N LEU A 96 16.97 -1.32 -4.52
CA LEU A 96 16.23 -0.39 -5.38
C LEU A 96 14.87 -0.97 -5.80
N SER A 97 14.83 -2.24 -6.21
CA SER A 97 13.57 -2.91 -6.52
C SER A 97 12.65 -2.97 -5.31
N SER A 98 13.19 -3.33 -4.14
CA SER A 98 12.39 -3.34 -2.91
C SER A 98 11.86 -1.94 -2.53
N VAL A 99 12.63 -0.87 -2.80
CA VAL A 99 12.23 0.51 -2.49
C VAL A 99 11.14 1.00 -3.44
N ILE A 100 11.23 0.69 -4.73
CA ILE A 100 10.16 0.98 -5.67
C ILE A 100 8.90 0.21 -5.31
N GLY A 101 9.01 -1.11 -5.09
CA GLY A 101 7.86 -1.94 -4.75
C GLY A 101 7.19 -1.50 -3.45
N LEU A 102 7.95 -1.18 -2.41
CA LEU A 102 7.36 -0.72 -1.15
C LEU A 102 7.02 0.76 -1.21
N GLN A 103 8.03 1.63 -1.13
CA GLN A 103 7.84 3.05 -0.87
C GLN A 103 7.20 3.81 -2.03
N VAL A 104 7.45 3.43 -3.28
CA VAL A 104 6.85 4.13 -4.42
C VAL A 104 5.47 3.56 -4.76
N VAL A 105 5.37 2.25 -4.95
CA VAL A 105 4.16 1.62 -5.46
C VAL A 105 3.14 1.33 -4.34
N LEU A 106 3.54 0.64 -3.27
CA LEU A 106 2.61 0.20 -2.23
C LEU A 106 2.13 1.38 -1.35
N GLU A 107 3.04 2.24 -0.89
CA GLU A 107 2.67 3.43 -0.10
C GLU A 107 1.83 4.40 -0.96
N GLY A 108 2.18 4.59 -2.23
CA GLY A 108 1.40 5.43 -3.15
C GLY A 108 -0.02 4.91 -3.37
N MET A 109 -0.23 3.58 -3.34
CA MET A 109 -1.56 2.97 -3.32
C MET A 109 -2.26 3.17 -1.97
N GLY A 110 -1.53 3.01 -0.86
CA GLY A 110 -2.02 3.22 0.50
C GLY A 110 -2.57 4.63 0.72
N GLU A 111 -1.89 5.65 0.21
CA GLU A 111 -2.33 7.05 0.25
C GLU A 111 -3.70 7.24 -0.42
N ILE A 112 -3.88 6.70 -1.63
CA ILE A 112 -5.17 6.73 -2.36
C ILE A 112 -6.23 5.95 -1.56
N ALA A 113 -5.87 4.78 -1.03
CA ALA A 113 -6.76 3.93 -0.24
C ALA A 113 -7.31 4.62 1.00
N LEU A 114 -6.45 5.33 1.73
CA LEU A 114 -6.80 6.01 2.97
C LEU A 114 -7.57 7.30 2.69
N SER A 115 -7.22 8.01 1.61
CA SER A 115 -7.91 9.23 1.17
C SER A 115 -9.34 8.94 0.70
N ARG A 116 -9.55 7.84 -0.04
CA ARG A 116 -10.88 7.41 -0.50
C ARG A 116 -11.74 6.86 0.65
N LEU A 117 -11.16 6.03 1.53
CA LEU A 117 -11.83 5.59 2.75
C LEU A 117 -12.33 6.78 3.60
N GLU A 118 -11.59 7.89 3.63
CA GLU A 118 -12.04 9.11 4.29
C GLU A 118 -13.31 9.69 3.67
N PHE A 119 -13.46 9.69 2.35
CA PHE A 119 -14.67 10.16 1.70
C PHE A 119 -15.89 9.31 2.10
N GLY A 120 -15.75 7.98 2.06
CA GLY A 120 -16.78 7.06 2.52
C GLY A 120 -17.09 7.20 4.02
N MET A 121 -16.08 7.34 4.87
CA MET A 121 -16.27 7.41 6.34
C MET A 121 -16.70 8.79 6.85
N LYS A 122 -16.35 9.90 6.18
CA LYS A 122 -16.79 11.26 6.54
C LYS A 122 -18.30 11.41 6.42
N GLN A 123 -18.91 10.76 5.43
CA GLN A 123 -20.36 10.67 5.31
C GLN A 123 -21.01 9.93 6.50
N ARG A 124 -20.21 9.23 7.31
CA ARG A 124 -20.64 8.29 8.36
C ARG A 124 -20.13 8.69 9.77
N GLU A 125 -19.70 9.95 9.98
CA GLU A 125 -19.36 10.60 11.27
C GLU A 125 -18.40 9.86 12.23
N VAL A 126 -17.37 9.16 11.73
CA VAL A 126 -16.45 8.40 12.60
C VAL A 126 -15.31 9.29 13.18
N GLY A 127 -15.19 9.33 14.51
CA GLY A 127 -14.29 10.21 15.30
C GLY A 127 -12.77 9.91 15.27
N LEU A 128 -12.21 9.39 14.17
CA LEU A 128 -10.81 8.96 14.06
C LEU A 128 -9.87 9.95 13.34
N GLN A 129 -10.30 11.20 13.16
CA GLN A 129 -9.62 12.17 12.29
C GLN A 129 -8.16 12.49 12.69
N LYS A 130 -7.84 12.54 13.98
CA LYS A 130 -6.46 12.85 14.44
C LYS A 130 -5.50 11.70 14.15
N LEU A 131 -5.91 10.48 14.46
CA LEU A 131 -5.12 9.28 14.19
C LEU A 131 -4.90 9.13 12.69
N ARG A 132 -5.97 9.30 11.88
CA ARG A 132 -5.87 9.26 10.42
C ARG A 132 -4.89 10.27 9.85
N ARG A 133 -4.96 11.53 10.26
CA ARG A 133 -3.99 12.56 9.80
C ARG A 133 -2.55 12.20 10.15
N ALA A 134 -2.36 11.57 11.31
CA ALA A 134 -1.03 11.12 11.70
C ALA A 134 -0.55 9.93 10.86
N ILE A 135 -1.45 9.03 10.41
CA ILE A 135 -1.12 7.93 9.48
C ILE A 135 -0.77 8.51 8.11
N LEU A 136 -1.66 9.32 7.51
CA LEU A 136 -1.42 9.93 6.19
C LEU A 136 -0.10 10.69 6.12
N ALA A 137 0.20 11.53 7.12
CA ALA A 137 1.48 12.25 7.15
C ALA A 137 2.72 11.33 7.28
N GLN A 138 2.54 10.06 7.70
CA GLN A 138 3.60 9.06 7.71
C GLN A 138 3.73 8.41 6.34
N GLU A 139 2.63 7.99 5.73
CA GLU A 139 2.59 7.46 4.35
C GLU A 139 3.23 8.45 3.37
N ASP A 140 2.87 9.74 3.44
CA ASP A 140 3.45 10.80 2.61
C ASP A 140 4.99 10.85 2.74
N ALA A 141 5.49 10.74 3.97
CA ALA A 141 6.93 10.77 4.24
C ALA A 141 7.64 9.49 3.76
N HIS A 142 6.97 8.34 3.82
CA HIS A 142 7.47 7.07 3.29
C HIS A 142 7.54 7.09 1.77
N HIS A 143 6.50 7.63 1.14
CA HIS A 143 6.44 7.80 -0.30
C HIS A 143 7.52 8.78 -0.79
N GLU A 144 7.62 9.96 -0.17
CA GLU A 144 8.64 10.97 -0.50
C GLU A 144 10.06 10.40 -0.38
N PHE A 145 10.34 9.59 0.65
CA PHE A 145 11.62 8.89 0.77
C PHE A 145 11.88 7.95 -0.42
N GLY A 146 10.88 7.19 -0.86
CA GLY A 146 11.01 6.31 -2.03
C GLY A 146 11.30 7.09 -3.32
N LEU A 147 10.61 8.22 -3.51
CA LEU A 147 10.82 9.11 -4.64
C LEU A 147 12.22 9.71 -4.65
N ASP A 148 12.71 10.19 -3.51
CA ASP A 148 14.04 10.74 -3.37
C ASP A 148 15.12 9.69 -3.62
N TYR A 149 14.95 8.48 -3.09
CA TYR A 149 15.86 7.37 -3.34
C TYR A 149 15.92 7.03 -4.83
N LEU A 150 14.76 6.98 -5.50
CA LEU A 150 14.67 6.71 -6.92
C LEU A 150 15.39 7.79 -7.76
N ARG A 151 15.19 9.08 -7.45
CA ARG A 151 15.87 10.20 -8.13
C ARG A 151 17.39 10.18 -7.97
N GLN A 152 17.88 9.71 -6.83
CA GLN A 152 19.32 9.64 -6.53
C GLN A 152 19.97 8.37 -7.07
N SER A 153 19.19 7.32 -7.34
CA SER A 153 19.69 6.07 -7.89
C SER A 153 20.26 6.29 -9.29
N ARG A 154 21.52 5.88 -9.49
CA ARG A 154 22.17 5.89 -10.81
C ARG A 154 21.80 4.67 -11.65
N SER A 155 21.12 3.69 -11.06
CA SER A 155 20.70 2.47 -11.74
C SER A 155 19.54 2.78 -12.68
N SER A 156 19.57 2.17 -13.87
CA SER A 156 18.47 2.31 -14.83
C SER A 156 17.20 1.68 -14.27
N ILE A 157 16.08 2.40 -14.39
CA ILE A 157 14.74 1.89 -14.02
C ILE A 157 14.41 0.58 -14.75
N ILE A 158 15.02 0.39 -15.92
CA ILE A 158 14.88 -0.80 -16.76
C ILE A 158 15.23 -2.09 -16.01
N SER A 159 16.16 -2.05 -15.04
CA SER A 159 16.53 -3.27 -14.30
C SER A 159 15.53 -3.66 -13.22
N ILE A 160 14.54 -2.83 -12.92
CA ILE A 160 13.68 -2.96 -11.73
C ILE A 160 12.32 -3.61 -12.07
N GLN A 161 11.97 -3.66 -13.36
CA GLN A 161 10.71 -4.22 -13.87
C GLN A 161 9.47 -3.76 -13.07
N PRO A 162 9.27 -2.44 -12.89
CA PRO A 162 8.18 -1.90 -12.09
C PRO A 162 6.79 -2.37 -12.55
N GLU A 163 6.64 -2.70 -13.82
CA GLU A 163 5.42 -3.30 -14.40
C GLU A 163 4.93 -4.54 -13.65
N THR A 164 5.83 -5.32 -13.05
CA THR A 164 5.46 -6.52 -12.29
C THR A 164 4.71 -6.15 -11.01
N TYR A 165 5.16 -5.12 -10.30
CA TYR A 165 4.46 -4.63 -9.11
C TYR A 165 3.13 -3.98 -9.49
N LEU A 166 3.10 -3.19 -10.56
CA LEU A 166 1.91 -2.49 -11.01
C LEU A 166 0.81 -3.46 -11.47
N ALA A 167 1.16 -4.51 -12.21
CA ALA A 167 0.19 -5.53 -12.62
C ALA A 167 -0.48 -6.19 -11.41
N VAL A 168 0.27 -6.49 -10.35
CA VAL A 168 -0.29 -7.10 -9.14
C VAL A 168 -1.17 -6.12 -8.37
N ILE A 169 -0.84 -4.81 -8.35
CA ILE A 169 -1.71 -3.79 -7.74
C ILE A 169 -3.00 -3.64 -8.54
N ASP A 170 -2.94 -3.59 -9.86
CA ASP A 170 -4.13 -3.50 -10.71
C ASP A 170 -5.07 -4.70 -10.43
N ASP A 171 -4.53 -5.94 -10.43
CA ASP A 171 -5.30 -7.15 -10.08
C ASP A 171 -5.85 -7.12 -8.64
N MET A 172 -5.08 -6.56 -7.71
CA MET A 172 -5.48 -6.38 -6.31
C MET A 172 -6.69 -5.45 -6.22
N LEU A 173 -6.64 -4.28 -6.85
CA LEU A 173 -7.71 -3.28 -6.87
C LEU A 173 -8.96 -3.79 -7.59
N ILE A 174 -8.81 -4.43 -8.76
CA ILE A 174 -9.92 -5.06 -9.48
C ILE A 174 -10.60 -6.12 -8.61
N SER A 175 -9.83 -6.94 -7.89
CA SER A 175 -10.41 -7.95 -6.99
C SER A 175 -11.17 -7.36 -5.78
N MET A 176 -11.04 -6.05 -5.55
CA MET A 176 -11.74 -5.29 -4.53
C MET A 176 -12.95 -4.51 -5.07
N GLN A 177 -13.26 -4.58 -6.37
CA GLN A 177 -14.36 -3.82 -7.01
C GLN A 177 -15.69 -3.89 -6.22
N ASN A 178 -16.16 -5.08 -5.85
CA ASN A 178 -17.40 -5.25 -5.08
C ASN A 178 -17.39 -4.52 -3.71
N LEU A 179 -16.21 -4.29 -3.14
CA LEU A 179 -16.04 -3.56 -1.90
C LEU A 179 -16.04 -2.05 -2.13
N PHE A 180 -15.44 -1.57 -3.21
CA PHE A 180 -15.51 -0.17 -3.63
C PHE A 180 -16.95 0.24 -3.97
N GLU A 181 -17.65 -0.57 -4.76
CA GLU A 181 -19.06 -0.34 -5.11
C GLU A 181 -19.95 -0.23 -3.85
N PHE A 182 -19.67 -1.02 -2.80
CA PHE A 182 -20.39 -0.93 -1.53
C PHE A 182 -20.20 0.43 -0.82
N PHE A 183 -19.05 1.08 -1.02
CA PHE A 183 -18.75 2.40 -0.47
C PHE A 183 -19.12 3.56 -1.42
N ASP A 184 -19.85 3.27 -2.50
CA ASP A 184 -20.15 4.21 -3.59
C ASP A 184 -18.88 4.78 -4.23
N GLU A 185 -17.83 3.96 -4.29
CA GLU A 185 -16.55 4.29 -4.95
C GLU A 185 -16.43 3.59 -6.30
N ASP A 186 -15.86 4.28 -7.27
CA ASP A 186 -15.56 3.77 -8.61
C ASP A 186 -14.15 3.16 -8.64
N CYS A 187 -14.07 1.86 -8.96
CA CYS A 187 -12.82 1.12 -9.07
C CYS A 187 -11.91 1.69 -10.17
N ASP A 188 -12.46 2.11 -11.30
CA ASP A 188 -11.67 2.66 -12.41
C ASP A 188 -11.08 4.01 -12.03
N GLN A 189 -11.85 4.84 -11.32
CA GLN A 189 -11.36 6.10 -10.78
C GLN A 189 -10.25 5.88 -9.75
N TYR A 190 -10.36 4.85 -8.91
CA TYR A 190 -9.32 4.52 -7.94
C TYR A 190 -8.01 4.13 -8.64
N ILE A 191 -8.09 3.27 -9.65
CA ILE A 191 -6.93 2.87 -10.46
C ILE A 191 -6.33 4.08 -11.18
N ALA A 192 -7.16 4.98 -11.72
CA ALA A 192 -6.70 6.20 -12.37
C ALA A 192 -5.98 7.13 -11.38
N ASP A 193 -6.53 7.36 -10.19
CA ASP A 193 -5.91 8.17 -9.13
C ASP A 193 -4.56 7.58 -8.71
N PHE A 194 -4.50 6.27 -8.50
CA PHE A 194 -3.26 5.57 -8.17
C PHE A 194 -2.20 5.77 -9.26
N ARG A 195 -2.57 5.57 -10.54
CA ARG A 195 -1.66 5.78 -11.67
C ARG A 195 -1.17 7.22 -11.76
N ASN A 196 -2.04 8.20 -11.50
CA ASN A 196 -1.68 9.62 -11.48
C ASN A 196 -0.78 9.98 -10.29
N ASN A 197 -0.77 9.18 -9.22
CA ASN A 197 0.13 9.38 -8.08
C ASN A 197 1.53 8.79 -8.32
N LEU A 198 1.71 7.97 -9.36
CA LEU A 198 3.01 7.37 -9.66
C LEU A 198 3.92 8.35 -10.43
N PRO A 199 5.25 8.28 -10.22
CA PRO A 199 6.19 9.05 -11.05
C PRO A 199 6.12 8.66 -12.52
N ASP A 200 6.19 9.64 -13.42
CA ASP A 200 6.16 9.45 -14.88
C ASP A 200 7.11 8.35 -15.38
N GLN A 201 8.30 8.28 -14.80
CA GLN A 201 9.32 7.30 -15.16
C GLN A 201 8.94 5.85 -14.84
N ILE A 202 8.13 5.63 -13.80
CA ILE A 202 7.60 4.30 -13.43
C ILE A 202 6.43 3.95 -14.36
N TYR A 203 5.53 4.90 -14.58
CA TYR A 203 4.35 4.70 -15.40
C TYR A 203 4.67 4.52 -16.89
N SER A 204 5.53 5.38 -17.46
CA SER A 204 5.92 5.33 -18.87
C SER A 204 6.69 4.04 -19.20
N HIS A 205 7.51 3.54 -18.27
CA HIS A 205 8.22 2.27 -18.43
C HIS A 205 7.23 1.12 -18.57
N ALA A 206 6.24 1.06 -17.68
CA ALA A 206 5.23 0.00 -17.70
C ALA A 206 4.37 0.02 -18.96
N LEU A 207 4.01 1.21 -19.46
CA LEU A 207 3.29 1.34 -20.73
C LEU A 207 4.11 0.81 -21.91
N SER A 208 5.40 1.17 -21.98
CA SER A 208 6.27 0.75 -23.09
C SER A 208 6.44 -0.77 -23.18
N HIS A 209 6.52 -1.47 -22.04
CA HIS A 209 6.63 -2.92 -22.01
C HIS A 209 5.33 -3.64 -22.43
N ASN A 210 4.16 -3.08 -22.11
CA ASN A 210 2.88 -3.66 -22.50
C ASN A 210 2.61 -3.54 -24.01
N THR A 211 3.10 -2.49 -24.68
CA THR A 211 3.00 -2.35 -26.15
C THR A 211 3.89 -3.31 -26.94
N HIS A 212 4.90 -3.91 -26.32
CA HIS A 212 5.82 -4.85 -26.98
C HIS A 212 5.51 -6.32 -26.68
N ALA A 213 4.51 -6.60 -25.84
CA ALA A 213 4.05 -7.93 -25.48
C ALA A 213 2.78 -8.39 -26.25
N GLN A 214 2.29 -7.56 -27.18
CA GLN A 214 1.19 -7.85 -28.12
C GLN A 214 1.76 -8.13 -29.52
#